data_AF-A0A2A4Y073-F1
#
_entry.id   AF-A0A2A4Y073-F1
#
_cell.length_a   1.000
_cell.length_b   1.000
_cell.length_c   1.000
_cell.angle_alpha   90.00
_cell.angle_beta   90.00
_cell.angle_gamma   90.00
#
_symmetry.space_group_name_H-M   'P 1'
#
loop_
_entity.id
_entity.type
_entity.pdbx_description
1 polymer ?
#
loop_
_entity_poly.entity_id
_entity_poly.type
_entity_poly.pdbx_seq_one_letter_code
_entity_poly.pdbx_strand_id
1 'polypeptide(L)' 'MNANQGAFSTLYAVTEDLNITASSNKYVYIGPDGKDEMNGFPPPAFVAPYVNDELVGKKLWEYVEKETGIKFSFE' A
#
# COMPACT_ATOMS: atom_id res chain seq x y z
N MET A 1 10.21 7.81 -16.95
CA MET A 1 9.91 8.31 -15.59
C MET A 1 11.25 8.53 -14.89
N ASN A 2 11.44 9.65 -14.21
CA ASN A 2 12.69 9.89 -13.45
C ASN A 2 12.54 9.43 -12.00
N ALA A 3 13.65 9.33 -11.28
CA ALA A 3 13.64 8.86 -9.89
C ALA A 3 12.75 9.72 -8.97
N ASN A 4 12.73 11.03 -9.20
CA ASN A 4 11.92 11.96 -8.39
C ASN A 4 10.43 11.65 -8.49
N GLN A 5 9.92 11.40 -9.70
CA GLN A 5 8.51 11.07 -9.91
C GLN A 5 8.13 9.72 -9.27
N GLY A 6 9.01 8.72 -9.33
CA GLY A 6 8.75 7.42 -8.70
C GLY A 6 8.82 7.46 -7.17
N ALA A 7 9.75 8.24 -6.61
CA ALA A 7 9.93 8.35 -5.16
C ALA A 7 8.84 9.19 -4.48
N PHE A 8 8.13 10.06 -5.22
CA PHE A 8 7.23 11.04 -4.63
C PHE A 8 6.10 10.40 -3.82
N SER A 9 5.43 9.36 -4.35
CA SER A 9 4.36 8.66 -3.63
C SER A 9 4.83 8.01 -2.33
N THR A 10 6.03 7.43 -2.32
CA THR A 10 6.63 6.85 -1.11
C THR A 10 6.96 7.92 -0.09
N LEU A 11 7.57 9.04 -0.50
CA LEU A 11 7.87 10.15 0.40
C LEU A 11 6.59 10.69 1.03
N TYR A 12 5.56 10.94 0.23
CA TYR A 12 4.26 11.41 0.71
C TYR A 12 3.64 10.44 1.73
N ALA A 13 3.63 9.14 1.43
CA ALA A 13 3.07 8.13 2.33
C ALA A 13 3.79 8.01 3.69
N VAL A 14 5.06 8.42 3.76
CA VAL A 14 5.86 8.37 4.99
C VAL A 14 5.82 9.69 5.76
N THR A 15 5.56 10.82 5.11
CA THR A 15 5.63 12.14 5.75
C THR A 15 4.29 12.76 6.11
N GLU A 16 3.21 12.41 5.41
CA GLU A 16 1.90 13.03 5.61
C GLU A 16 1.03 12.29 6.63
N ASP A 17 0.11 13.01 7.28
CA ASP A 17 -0.91 12.40 8.14
C ASP A 17 -2.03 11.78 7.28
N LEU A 18 -1.86 10.50 6.99
CA LEU A 18 -2.76 9.76 6.12
C LEU A 18 -4.12 9.44 6.77
N ASN A 19 -4.28 9.61 8.09
CA ASN A 19 -5.54 9.35 8.78
C ASN A 19 -6.66 10.29 8.32
N ILE A 20 -6.29 11.47 7.80
CA ILE A 20 -7.22 12.48 7.27
C ILE A 20 -7.68 12.10 5.85
N THR A 21 -6.85 11.37 5.11
CA THR A 21 -7.09 10.99 3.72
C THR A 21 -7.71 9.60 3.54
N ALA A 22 -7.59 8.73 4.54
CA ALA A 22 -8.14 7.38 4.48
C ALA A 22 -9.65 7.42 4.67
N SER A 23 -10.40 7.30 3.58
CA SER A 23 -11.83 7.02 3.62
C SER A 23 -12.05 5.66 4.26
N SER A 24 -12.42 5.63 5.54
CA SER A 24 -12.93 4.47 6.31
C SER A 24 -12.00 3.27 6.57
N ASN A 25 -10.80 3.21 6.00
CA ASN A 25 -9.86 2.09 6.24
C ASN A 25 -8.68 2.51 7.12
N LYS A 26 -8.22 1.60 7.98
CA LYS A 26 -7.00 1.77 8.80
C LYS A 26 -5.72 1.89 7.95
N TYR A 27 -5.80 1.53 6.67
CA TYR A 27 -4.70 1.50 5.72
C TYR A 27 -5.11 2.17 4.40
N VAL A 28 -4.15 2.82 3.74
CA VAL A 28 -4.35 3.48 2.46
C VAL A 28 -3.24 3.11 1.48
N TYR A 29 -3.59 2.95 0.21
CA TYR A 29 -2.64 2.79 -0.87
C TYR A 29 -2.45 4.14 -1.56
N ILE A 30 -1.22 4.63 -1.62
CA ILE A 30 -0.85 5.92 -2.19
C ILE A 30 -0.09 5.67 -3.49
N GLY A 31 -0.59 6.24 -4.58
CA GLY A 31 -0.03 6.10 -5.92
C GLY A 31 -0.30 7.38 -6.72
N PRO A 32 0.37 7.59 -7.85
CA PRO A 32 0.26 8.84 -8.58
C PRO A 32 -1.08 8.91 -9.37
N ASP A 33 -1.65 10.11 -9.51
CA ASP A 33 -3.01 10.35 -10.03
C ASP A 33 -3.15 10.49 -11.55
N GLY A 34 -2.04 10.45 -12.26
CA GLY A 34 -1.99 10.58 -13.70
C GLY A 34 -2.33 9.27 -14.41
N LYS A 35 -2.04 9.26 -15.71
CA LYS A 35 -2.47 8.17 -16.58
C LYS A 35 -1.90 6.82 -16.12
N ASP A 36 -2.78 5.84 -15.94
CA ASP A 36 -2.46 4.48 -15.53
C ASP A 36 -1.62 4.39 -14.25
N GLU A 37 -1.75 5.38 -13.35
CA GLU A 37 -0.94 5.50 -12.12
C GLU A 37 0.58 5.55 -12.38
N MET A 38 1.00 6.21 -13.47
CA MET A 38 2.42 6.33 -13.85
C MET A 38 3.06 7.69 -13.53
N ASN A 39 2.30 8.77 -13.36
CA ASN A 39 2.83 10.11 -13.14
C ASN A 39 1.82 10.98 -12.39
N GLY A 40 2.21 12.17 -11.93
CA GLY A 40 1.32 13.10 -11.23
C GLY A 40 1.58 13.16 -9.72
N PHE A 41 0.59 13.65 -8.98
CA PHE A 41 0.63 13.81 -7.51
C PHE A 41 0.12 12.55 -6.81
N PRO A 42 0.43 12.32 -5.53
CA PRO A 42 0.09 11.08 -4.84
C PRO A 42 -1.20 11.13 -3.99
N PRO A 43 -2.40 10.91 -4.54
CA PRO A 43 -3.62 10.68 -3.75
C PRO A 43 -3.73 9.23 -3.27
N PRO A 44 -4.79 8.90 -2.51
CA PRO A 44 -5.31 7.54 -2.45
C PRO A 44 -5.54 6.98 -3.86
N ALA A 45 -4.85 5.88 -4.17
CA ALA A 45 -4.89 5.20 -5.46
C ALA A 45 -5.94 4.07 -5.48
N PHE A 46 -6.19 3.53 -6.67
CA PHE A 46 -7.17 2.47 -6.82
C PHE A 46 -6.69 1.17 -6.19
N VAL A 47 -7.56 0.54 -5.39
CA VAL A 47 -7.33 -0.78 -4.82
C VAL A 47 -8.34 -1.75 -5.42
N ALA A 48 -7.84 -2.79 -6.10
CA ALA A 48 -8.71 -3.81 -6.65
C ALA A 48 -9.47 -4.55 -5.53
N PRO A 49 -10.75 -4.91 -5.72
CA PRO A 49 -11.56 -5.47 -4.63
C PRO A 49 -10.96 -6.70 -3.93
N TYR A 50 -10.27 -7.57 -4.68
CA TYR A 50 -9.66 -8.80 -4.14
C TYR A 50 -8.49 -8.53 -3.19
N VAL A 51 -7.88 -7.34 -3.22
CA VAL A 51 -6.79 -6.95 -2.31
C VAL A 51 -7.28 -6.88 -0.87
N ASN A 52 -8.58 -6.58 -0.67
CA ASN A 52 -9.20 -6.51 0.65
C ASN A 52 -9.85 -7.85 1.07
N ASP A 53 -9.58 -8.96 0.39
CA ASP A 53 -10.05 -10.28 0.81
C ASP A 53 -9.22 -10.79 2.00
N GLU A 54 -9.80 -10.73 3.19
CA GLU A 54 -9.15 -11.15 4.44
C GLU A 54 -8.76 -12.63 4.45
N LEU A 55 -9.53 -13.50 3.80
CA LEU A 55 -9.24 -14.93 3.75
C LEU A 55 -8.00 -15.19 2.88
N VAL A 56 -7.89 -14.48 1.75
CA VAL A 56 -6.71 -14.54 0.89
C VAL A 56 -5.49 -13.99 1.64
N GLY A 57 -5.63 -12.83 2.29
CA GLY A 57 -4.55 -12.22 3.07
C GLY A 57 -4.01 -13.16 4.16
N LYS A 58 -4.91 -13.80 4.92
CA LYS A 58 -4.53 -14.77 5.96
C LYS A 58 -3.78 -15.98 5.39
N LYS A 59 -4.29 -16.58 4.32
CA LYS A 59 -3.64 -17.74 3.68
C LYS A 59 -2.25 -17.39 3.15
N LEU A 60 -2.11 -16.20 2.56
CA LEU A 60 -0.82 -15.73 2.06
C LEU A 60 0.19 -15.53 3.19
N TRP A 61 -0.26 -14.97 4.33
CA TRP A 61 0.59 -14.81 5.51
C TRP A 61 1.10 -16.15 6.05
N GLU A 62 0.18 -17.10 6.28
CA GLU A 62 0.51 -18.45 6.76
C GLU A 62 1.49 -19.17 5.82
N TYR A 63 1.32 -19.01 4.50
CA TYR A 63 2.24 -19.54 3.51
C TYR A 63 3.64 -18.90 3.63
N VAL A 64 3.73 -17.57 3.70
CA VAL A 64 5.01 -16.86 3.80
C VAL A 64 5.76 -17.25 5.08
N GLU A 65 5.08 -17.34 6.23
CA GLU A 65 5.72 -17.78 7.47
C GLU A 65 6.26 -19.22 7.36
N LYS A 66 5.51 -20.11 6.71
CA LYS A 66 5.93 -21.50 6.45
C LYS A 66 7.17 -21.57 5.54
N GLU A 67 7.16 -20.84 4.43
CA GLU A 67 8.22 -20.94 3.41
C GLU A 67 9.49 -20.18 3.80
N THR A 68 9.36 -19.08 4.54
CA THR A 68 10.52 -18.28 4.99
C THR A 68 11.04 -18.72 6.36
N GLY A 69 10.24 -19.42 7.16
CA GLY A 69 10.54 -19.74 8.56
C GLY A 69 10.53 -18.52 9.50
N ILE A 70 10.22 -17.33 8.98
CA ILE A 70 10.13 -16.09 9.74
C ILE A 70 8.70 -15.97 10.27
N LYS A 71 8.57 -15.73 11.58
CA LYS A 71 7.28 -15.43 12.21
C LYS A 71 7.23 -13.98 12.61
N PHE A 72 6.07 -13.37 12.44
CA PHE A 72 5.85 -12.03 12.94
C PHE A 72 5.58 -12.07 14.45
N SER A 73 6.23 -11.17 15.18
CA SER A 73 6.06 -11.00 16.63
C SER A 73 5.63 -9.57 16.93
N PHE A 74 4.60 -9.43 17.76
CA PHE A 74 4.20 -8.14 18.34
C PHE A 74 5.02 -7.90 19.60
N GLU A 75 6.32 -7.64 19.45
CA GLU A 75 7.12 -7.07 20.54
C GLU A 75 6.89 -5.56 20.64
#